data_AF-A0A661FGH5-F1
#
_entry.id   AF-A0A661FGH5-F1
#
_cell.length_a   1.000
_cell.length_b   1.000
_cell.length_c   1.000
_cell.angle_alpha   90.00
_cell.angle_beta   90.00
_cell.angle_gamma   90.00
#
_symmetry.space_group_name_H-M   'P 1'
#
loop_
_entity.id
_entity.type
_entity.pdbx_description
1 polymer ?
#
loop_
_entity_poly.entity_id
_entity_poly.type
_entity_poly.pdbx_seq_one_letter_code
_entity_poly.pdbx_strand_id
1 'polypeptide(L)'
;MEYYLTEVTQLAAVFWAFITPNISPMDDPEVLIRSVVQVFLLIGSALFSSSETALFSLSRIDLQNLLKQNHPLAATIHELLEQPRRLIISILCGNELTNIAAAANMTIILVKLYGQEDAGWITLLIMVPLLLVF
;
A
#
# COMPACT_ATOMS: atom_id res chain seq x y z
N MET A 1 25.94 -36.06 17.47
CA MET A 1 24.51 -35.71 17.56
C MET A 1 24.33 -34.37 18.25
N GLU A 2 24.99 -34.12 19.40
CA GLU A 2 24.99 -32.81 20.08
C GLU A 2 25.46 -31.62 19.23
N TYR A 3 26.53 -31.74 18.45
CA TYR A 3 27.04 -30.65 17.60
C TYR A 3 25.99 -30.11 16.61
N TYR A 4 25.25 -31.01 15.93
CA TYR A 4 24.17 -30.63 15.00
C TYR A 4 22.98 -29.99 15.72
N LEU A 5 22.67 -30.45 16.94
CA LEU A 5 21.59 -29.86 17.73
C LEU A 5 21.95 -28.43 18.16
N THR A 6 23.20 -28.15 18.50
CA THR A 6 23.67 -26.80 18.84
C THR A 6 23.58 -25.84 17.65
N GLU A 7 24.02 -26.25 16.46
CA GLU A 7 23.88 -25.43 15.25
C GLU A 7 22.41 -25.13 14.92
N VAL A 8 21.52 -26.14 15.01
CA VAL A 8 20.08 -25.95 14.78
C VAL A 8 19.48 -24.98 15.81
N THR A 9 19.86 -25.06 17.08
CA THR A 9 19.36 -24.14 18.12
C THR A 9 19.86 -22.70 17.94
N GLN A 10 21.10 -22.51 17.50
CA GLN A 10 21.63 -21.18 17.19
C GLN A 10 20.93 -20.58 15.98
N LEU A 11 20.72 -21.36 14.93
CA LEU A 11 20.03 -20.94 13.72
C LEU A 11 18.56 -20.58 14.02
N ALA A 12 17.90 -21.37 14.88
CA ALA A 12 16.56 -21.07 15.38
C ALA A 12 16.52 -19.80 16.25
N ALA A 13 17.53 -19.56 17.08
CA ALA A 13 17.61 -18.36 17.92
C ALA A 13 17.82 -17.08 17.08
N VAL A 14 18.68 -17.14 16.07
CA VAL A 14 18.89 -16.03 15.11
C VAL A 14 17.62 -15.75 14.33
N PHE A 15 16.94 -16.80 13.84
CA PHE A 15 15.65 -16.67 13.17
C PHE A 15 14.59 -16.03 14.09
N TRP A 16 14.52 -16.46 15.36
CA TRP A 16 13.57 -15.88 16.29
C TRP A 16 13.86 -14.41 16.58
N ALA A 17 15.14 -14.06 16.81
CA ALA A 17 15.57 -12.68 17.03
C ALA A 17 15.27 -11.77 15.84
N PHE A 18 15.39 -12.28 14.60
CA PHE A 18 15.05 -11.55 13.39
C PHE A 18 13.54 -11.25 13.26
N ILE A 19 12.68 -12.18 13.67
CA ILE A 19 11.22 -12.02 13.56
C ILE A 19 10.64 -11.25 14.74
N THR A 20 11.32 -11.17 15.88
CA THR A 20 10.80 -10.43 17.04
C THR A 20 10.93 -8.92 16.84
N PRO A 21 9.83 -8.18 16.63
CA PRO A 21 9.89 -6.74 16.59
C PRO A 21 10.25 -6.20 17.97
N ASN A 22 11.06 -5.15 18.00
CA ASN A 22 11.19 -4.31 19.18
C ASN A 22 9.88 -3.51 19.33
N ILE A 23 9.06 -3.91 20.30
CA ILE A 23 7.77 -3.26 20.60
C ILE A 23 7.92 -2.01 21.47
N SER A 24 9.10 -1.72 22.01
CA SER A 24 9.34 -0.54 22.85
C SER A 24 8.90 0.79 22.20
N PRO A 25 9.08 1.01 20.88
CA PRO A 25 8.62 2.21 20.20
C PRO A 25 7.11 2.26 19.93
N MET A 26 6.31 1.25 20.27
CA MET A 26 4.87 1.25 19.96
C MET A 26 4.11 2.34 20.73
N ASP A 27 4.61 2.73 21.89
CA ASP A 27 4.07 3.84 22.68
C ASP A 27 4.56 5.22 22.19
N ASP A 28 5.50 5.27 21.22
CA ASP A 28 5.97 6.52 20.65
C ASP A 28 4.88 7.16 19.78
N PRO A 29 4.52 8.44 20.02
CA PRO A 29 3.49 9.12 19.24
C PRO A 29 3.84 9.23 17.76
N GLU A 30 5.14 9.23 17.42
CA GLU A 30 5.59 9.21 16.02
C GLU A 30 5.19 7.92 15.30
N VAL A 31 5.37 6.75 15.93
CA VAL A 31 5.01 5.46 15.33
C VAL A 31 3.50 5.38 15.14
N LEU A 32 2.73 5.81 16.14
CA LEU A 32 1.28 5.88 16.06
C LEU A 32 0.80 6.74 14.88
N ILE A 33 1.32 7.96 14.75
CA ILE A 33 0.97 8.87 13.65
C ILE A 33 1.31 8.24 12.30
N ARG A 34 2.51 7.64 12.17
CA ARG A 34 2.93 6.96 10.94
C ARG A 34 2.06 5.78 10.60
N SER A 35 1.63 4.99 11.57
CA SER A 35 0.70 3.87 11.36
C SER A 35 -0.66 4.35 10.87
N VAL A 36 -1.18 5.45 11.43
CA VAL A 36 -2.43 6.06 10.95
C VAL A 36 -2.27 6.54 9.50
N VAL A 37 -1.18 7.26 9.21
CA VAL A 37 -0.85 7.71 7.84
C VAL A 37 -0.73 6.52 6.89
N GLN A 38 -0.13 5.41 7.33
CA GLN A 38 0.00 4.19 6.52
C GLN A 38 -1.36 3.64 6.11
N VAL A 39 -2.33 3.60 7.02
CA VAL A 39 -3.70 3.15 6.71
C VAL A 39 -4.34 4.04 5.65
N PHE A 40 -4.20 5.37 5.77
CA PHE A 40 -4.72 6.29 4.75
C PHE A 40 -4.04 6.11 3.39
N LEU A 41 -2.72 5.85 3.35
CA LEU A 41 -2.00 5.59 2.11
C LEU A 41 -2.46 4.29 1.45
N LEU A 42 -2.68 3.22 2.22
CA LEU A 42 -3.20 1.95 1.67
C LEU A 42 -4.62 2.11 1.13
N ILE A 43 -5.48 2.87 1.82
CA ILE A 43 -6.81 3.22 1.29
C ILE A 43 -6.68 4.03 0.00
N GLY A 44 -5.78 5.00 -0.05
CA GLY A 44 -5.50 5.78 -1.26
C GLY A 44 -5.10 4.90 -2.44
N SER A 45 -4.15 3.98 -2.24
CA SER A 45 -3.71 3.00 -3.23
C SER A 45 -4.88 2.15 -3.76
N ALA A 46 -5.68 1.58 -2.84
CA ALA A 46 -6.86 0.80 -3.22
C ALA A 46 -7.92 1.62 -3.97
N LEU A 47 -8.10 2.90 -3.62
CA LEU A 47 -9.03 3.80 -4.32
C LEU A 47 -8.54 4.12 -5.75
N PHE A 48 -7.25 4.39 -5.95
CA PHE A 48 -6.72 4.64 -7.30
C PHE A 48 -6.81 3.38 -8.17
N SER A 49 -6.38 2.22 -7.66
CA SER A 49 -6.47 0.97 -8.41
C SER A 49 -7.92 0.59 -8.77
N SER A 50 -8.85 0.69 -7.80
CA SER A 50 -10.27 0.41 -8.06
C SER A 50 -10.94 1.43 -8.98
N SER A 51 -10.49 2.71 -8.98
CA SER A 51 -11.04 3.76 -9.85
C SER A 51 -10.82 3.45 -11.33
N GLU A 52 -9.68 2.85 -11.69
CA GLU A 52 -9.42 2.41 -13.07
C GLU A 52 -10.50 1.40 -13.52
N THR A 53 -10.66 0.32 -12.76
CA THR A 53 -11.67 -0.70 -13.09
C THR A 53 -13.09 -0.12 -13.10
N ALA A 54 -13.44 0.74 -12.14
CA ALA A 54 -14.76 1.36 -12.06
C ALA A 54 -15.07 2.25 -13.26
N LEU A 55 -14.15 3.16 -13.63
CA LEU A 55 -14.33 4.11 -14.74
C LEU A 55 -14.38 3.40 -16.10
N PHE A 56 -13.54 2.38 -16.29
CA PHE A 56 -13.46 1.66 -17.57
C PHE A 56 -14.47 0.52 -17.73
N SER A 57 -15.13 0.09 -16.65
CA SER A 57 -16.27 -0.85 -16.72
C SER A 57 -17.58 -0.19 -17.14
N LEU A 58 -17.66 1.15 -17.08
CA LEU A 58 -18.86 1.91 -17.37
C LEU A 58 -19.22 1.87 -18.86
N SER A 59 -20.41 1.38 -19.21
CA SER A 59 -20.86 1.36 -20.61
C SER A 59 -21.40 2.73 -21.05
N ARG A 60 -21.50 2.93 -22.37
CA ARG A 60 -22.16 4.12 -22.95
C ARG A 60 -23.60 4.28 -22.46
N ILE A 61 -24.30 3.17 -22.20
CA ILE A 61 -25.69 3.16 -21.74
C ILE A 61 -25.75 3.62 -20.27
N ASP A 62 -24.83 3.17 -19.43
CA ASP A 62 -24.75 3.57 -18.02
C ASP A 62 -24.50 5.08 -17.90
N LEU A 63 -23.61 5.62 -18.74
CA LEU A 63 -23.31 7.04 -18.78
C LEU A 63 -24.52 7.88 -19.24
N GLN A 64 -25.25 7.42 -20.25
CA GLN A 64 -26.49 8.07 -20.69
C GLN A 64 -27.57 8.04 -19.61
N ASN A 65 -27.66 6.96 -18.84
CA ASN A 65 -28.60 6.85 -17.73
C ASN A 65 -28.24 7.82 -16.59
N LEU A 66 -26.97 7.96 -16.24
CA LEU A 66 -26.48 8.92 -15.25
C LEU A 66 -26.80 10.37 -15.65
N LEU A 67 -26.61 10.71 -16.93
CA LEU A 67 -26.94 12.03 -17.48
C LEU A 67 -28.46 12.30 -17.43
N LYS A 68 -29.29 11.31 -17.78
CA LYS A 68 -30.75 11.41 -17.71
C LYS A 68 -31.28 11.58 -16.29
N GLN A 69 -30.59 11.00 -15.30
CA GLN A 69 -30.95 11.09 -13.89
C GLN A 69 -30.49 12.40 -13.23
N ASN A 70 -29.86 13.33 -13.98
CA ASN A 70 -29.26 14.56 -13.45
C ASN A 70 -28.31 14.30 -12.27
N HIS A 71 -27.58 13.18 -12.30
CA HIS A 71 -26.61 12.88 -11.25
C HIS A 71 -25.50 13.95 -11.29
N PRO A 72 -25.12 14.57 -10.17
CA PRO A 72 -24.22 15.73 -10.16
C PRO A 72 -22.84 15.42 -10.75
N LEU A 73 -22.39 14.17 -10.65
CA LEU A 73 -21.10 13.72 -11.19
C LEU A 73 -21.17 13.22 -12.65
N ALA A 74 -22.35 13.11 -13.26
CA ALA A 74 -22.51 12.51 -14.59
C ALA A 74 -21.75 13.28 -15.68
N ALA A 75 -21.81 14.62 -15.64
CA ALA A 75 -21.10 15.47 -16.58
C ALA A 75 -19.58 15.32 -16.43
N THR A 76 -19.07 15.33 -15.20
CA THR A 76 -17.64 15.17 -14.93
C THR A 76 -17.12 13.80 -15.38
N ILE A 77 -17.84 12.71 -15.08
CA ILE A 77 -17.44 11.36 -15.54
C ILE A 77 -17.43 11.31 -17.07
N HIS A 78 -18.39 11.95 -17.74
CA HIS A 78 -18.43 12.01 -19.20
C HIS A 78 -17.20 12.72 -19.78
N GLU A 79 -16.85 13.90 -19.27
CA GLU A 79 -15.67 14.66 -19.69
C GLU A 79 -14.35 13.90 -19.45
N LEU A 80 -14.24 13.22 -18.30
CA LEU A 80 -13.06 12.39 -17.98
C LEU A 80 -12.91 11.23 -18.97
N LEU A 81 -14.02 10.57 -19.32
CA LEU A 81 -14.04 9.44 -20.26
C LEU A 81 -13.86 9.85 -21.73
N GLU A 82 -14.02 11.13 -22.08
CA GLU A 82 -13.66 11.64 -23.42
C GLU A 82 -12.14 11.68 -23.63
N GLN A 83 -11.36 11.74 -22.55
CA GLN A 83 -9.89 11.77 -22.58
C GLN A 83 -9.29 10.58 -21.82
N PRO A 84 -9.62 9.32 -22.19
CA PRO A 84 -9.32 8.13 -21.41
C PRO A 84 -7.81 7.95 -21.19
N ARG A 85 -6.99 8.34 -22.18
CA ARG A 85 -5.53 8.29 -22.07
C ARG A 85 -4.99 9.17 -20.95
N ARG A 86 -5.48 10.41 -20.82
CA ARG A 86 -5.04 11.33 -19.75
C ARG A 86 -5.56 10.88 -18.39
N LEU A 87 -6.77 10.35 -18.36
CA LEU A 87 -7.38 9.78 -17.15
C LEU A 87 -6.56 8.61 -16.60
N ILE A 88 -6.25 7.60 -17.43
CA ILE A 88 -5.44 6.43 -17.03
C ILE A 88 -4.08 6.88 -16.51
N ILE A 89 -3.38 7.76 -17.25
CA ILE A 89 -2.06 8.24 -16.82
C ILE A 89 -2.15 8.90 -15.44
N SER A 90 -3.19 9.70 -15.20
CA SER A 90 -3.37 10.40 -13.92
C SER A 90 -3.68 9.45 -12.77
N ILE A 91 -4.56 8.46 -13.00
CA ILE A 91 -4.89 7.42 -12.01
C ILE A 91 -3.65 6.58 -11.68
N LEU A 92 -2.92 6.14 -12.72
CA LEU A 92 -1.73 5.32 -12.56
C LEU A 92 -0.63 6.09 -11.84
N CYS A 93 -0.38 7.35 -12.20
CA CYS A 93 0.57 8.21 -11.48
C CYS A 93 0.16 8.42 -10.01
N GLY A 94 -1.14 8.59 -9.73
CA GLY A 94 -1.65 8.71 -8.37
C GLY A 94 -1.43 7.44 -7.55
N ASN A 95 -1.67 6.27 -8.16
CA ASN A 95 -1.43 4.98 -7.53
C ASN A 95 0.06 4.78 -7.21
N GLU A 96 0.93 4.97 -8.20
CA GLU A 96 2.38 4.81 -8.04
C GLU A 96 2.96 5.78 -6.99
N LEU A 97 2.51 7.05 -6.99
CA LEU A 97 2.95 8.02 -5.99
C LEU A 97 2.52 7.59 -4.58
N THR A 98 1.28 7.12 -4.42
CA THR A 98 0.77 6.64 -3.14
C THR A 98 1.53 5.40 -2.66
N ASN A 99 1.84 4.48 -3.57
CA ASN A 99 2.63 3.28 -3.31
C ASN A 99 4.05 3.62 -2.85
N ILE A 100 4.73 4.55 -3.52
CA ILE A 100 6.06 5.02 -3.13
C ILE A 100 6.03 5.68 -1.75
N ALA A 101 5.03 6.53 -1.49
CA ALA A 101 4.86 7.16 -0.18
C ALA A 101 4.59 6.11 0.93
N ALA A 102 3.76 5.11 0.64
CA ALA A 102 3.45 4.01 1.56
C ALA A 102 4.69 3.16 1.86
N ALA A 103 5.51 2.86 0.85
CA ALA A 103 6.74 2.11 1.01
C ALA A 103 7.76 2.92 1.83
N ALA A 104 7.97 4.20 1.51
CA ALA A 104 8.88 5.07 2.26
C ALA A 104 8.47 5.25 3.73
N ASN A 105 7.17 5.43 4.01
CA ASN A 105 6.67 5.53 5.38
C ASN A 105 6.80 4.20 6.13
N MET A 106 6.49 3.07 5.48
CA MET A 106 6.66 1.74 6.08
C MET A 106 8.14 1.47 6.42
N THR A 107 9.08 1.86 5.56
CA THR A 107 10.52 1.74 5.86
C THR A 107 10.86 2.40 7.19
N ILE A 108 10.35 3.61 7.45
CA ILE A 108 10.65 4.33 8.68
C ILE A 108 10.02 3.65 9.90
N ILE A 109 8.80 3.12 9.78
CA ILE A 109 8.16 2.32 10.83
C ILE A 109 9.01 1.09 11.15
N LEU A 110 9.43 0.36 10.12
CA LEU A 110 10.23 -0.86 10.28
C LEU A 110 11.64 -0.59 10.80
N VAL A 111 12.27 0.52 10.42
CA VAL A 111 13.56 0.94 11.00
C VAL A 111 13.45 1.15 12.51
N LYS A 112 12.32 1.67 13.00
CA LYS A 112 12.10 1.82 14.44
C LYS A 112 11.86 0.48 15.14
N LEU A 113 11.14 -0.44 14.50
CA LEU A 113 10.78 -1.73 15.09
C LEU A 113 11.88 -2.79 14.99
N TYR A 114 12.65 -2.82 13.91
CA TYR A 114 13.65 -3.87 13.60
C TYR A 114 15.09 -3.33 13.51
N GLY A 115 15.29 -2.02 13.57
CA GLY A 115 16.61 -1.41 13.37
C GLY A 115 16.94 -1.17 11.89
N GLN A 116 18.00 -0.39 11.62
CA GLN A 116 18.33 0.04 10.25
C GLN A 116 18.79 -1.09 9.34
N GLU A 117 19.49 -2.10 9.88
CA GLU A 117 20.11 -3.16 9.07
C GLU A 117 19.05 -4.10 8.44
N ASP A 118 18.01 -4.45 9.20
CA ASP A 118 17.01 -5.43 8.76
C ASP A 118 15.78 -4.79 8.09
N ALA A 119 15.50 -3.51 8.38
CA ALA A 119 14.28 -2.86 7.93
C ALA A 119 14.14 -2.79 6.40
N GLY A 120 15.24 -2.66 5.64
CA GLY A 120 15.19 -2.58 4.18
C GLY A 120 14.61 -3.84 3.54
N TRP A 121 15.13 -5.01 3.90
CA TRP A 121 14.67 -6.29 3.36
C TRP A 121 13.28 -6.67 3.85
N ILE A 122 12.98 -6.37 5.13
CA ILE A 122 11.64 -6.60 5.69
C ILE A 122 10.60 -5.72 4.99
N THR A 123 10.93 -4.45 4.70
CA THR A 123 10.03 -3.55 3.97
C THR A 123 9.72 -4.10 2.60
N LEU A 124 10.73 -4.56 1.85
CA LEU A 124 10.55 -5.16 0.54
C LEU A 124 9.62 -6.37 0.62
N LEU A 125 9.88 -7.28 1.57
CA LEU A 125 9.13 -8.52 1.74
C LEU A 125 7.65 -8.26 2.11
N ILE A 126 7.37 -7.22 2.89
CA ILE A 126 6.00 -6.86 3.30
C ILE A 126 5.30 -6.04 2.23
N MET A 127 5.92 -4.95 1.75
CA MET A 127 5.25 -3.97 0.90
C MET A 127 5.01 -4.50 -0.50
N VAL A 128 5.91 -5.30 -1.08
CA VAL A 128 5.71 -5.85 -2.44
C VAL A 128 4.41 -6.67 -2.53
N PRO A 129 4.19 -7.74 -1.73
CA PRO A 129 2.94 -8.49 -1.81
C PRO A 129 1.74 -7.64 -1.38
N LEU A 130 1.89 -6.76 -0.40
CA LEU A 130 0.79 -5.91 0.09
C LEU A 130 0.28 -4.94 -0.98
N LEU A 131 1.18 -4.32 -1.75
CA LEU A 131 0.82 -3.39 -2.81
C LEU A 131 0.35 -4.09 -4.08
N LEU A 132 0.76 -5.34 -4.32
CA LEU A 132 0.27 -6.16 -5.45
C LEU A 132 -1.15 -6.71 -5.26
N VAL A 133 -1.70 -6.69 -4.04
CA VAL A 133 -3.08 -7.12 -3.76
C VAL A 133 -4.10 -6.15 -4.37
N PHE A 134 -3.72 -4.88 -4.51
CA PHE A 134 -4.56 -3.83 -5.06
C PHE A 134 -4.14 -3.52 -6.49
#